data_AF-A0A2E7JZF9-F1
#
_entry.id   AF-A0A2E7JZF9-F1
#
_cell.length_a   1.000
_cell.length_b   1.000
_cell.length_c   1.000
_cell.angle_alpha   90.00
_cell.angle_beta   90.00
_cell.angle_gamma   90.00
#
_symmetry.space_group_name_H-M   'P 1'
#
loop_
_entity.id
_entity.type
_entity.pdbx_description
1 polymer ?
#
loop_
_entity_poly.entity_id
_entity_poly.type
_entity_poly.pdbx_seq_one_letter_code
_entity_poly.pdbx_strand_id
1 'polypeptide(L)'
;MMARNMKENVAIYYNRKILHMFCGGLIGMMAPSILSEPIYALYIGFLFTIITYIPYYTGHLLYWVQTNDNKNDVNFCFMAGLSVYLIWELLGDPYLAIIPLLFMAFGDGVTGIARNLKFGYRTKNPIGNVFMAIVCIPMGYYLGGLSDPALPIWGVIAAIVATIVERYEYGPIDDNVLITVSATIVLFIGNDVGPLTG
;
A
#
# COMPACT_ATOMS: atom_id res chain seq x y z
N MET A 1 11.10 8.44 20.76
CA MET A 1 11.41 9.80 21.24
C MET A 1 10.41 10.78 20.63
N MET A 2 9.60 11.45 21.44
CA MET A 2 8.70 12.51 20.93
C MET A 2 9.53 13.77 20.68
N ALA A 3 9.46 14.33 19.47
CA ALA A 3 9.91 15.70 19.25
C ALA A 3 9.10 16.62 20.16
N ARG A 4 9.77 17.53 20.89
CA ARG A 4 9.12 18.47 21.81
C ARG A 4 7.98 19.20 21.06
N ASN A 5 6.75 19.12 21.58
CA ASN A 5 5.49 19.72 21.07
C ASN A 5 4.69 18.97 19.99
N MET A 6 4.97 17.70 19.67
CA MET A 6 4.10 16.93 18.77
C MET A 6 2.94 16.26 19.54
N LYS A 7 1.70 16.36 19.02
CA LYS A 7 0.56 15.61 19.57
C LYS A 7 0.79 14.11 19.41
N GLU A 8 0.44 13.32 20.41
CA GLU A 8 0.65 11.86 20.42
C GLU A 8 0.05 11.17 19.18
N ASN A 9 -1.22 11.44 18.86
CA ASN A 9 -1.87 10.87 17.68
C ASN A 9 -1.15 11.22 16.36
N VAL A 10 -0.47 12.37 16.29
CA VAL A 10 0.34 12.73 15.13
C VAL A 10 1.61 11.90 15.08
N ALA A 11 2.28 11.70 16.23
CA ALA A 11 3.46 10.85 16.31
C ALA A 11 3.15 9.39 15.93
N ILE A 12 2.05 8.82 16.44
CA ILE A 12 1.56 7.48 16.09
C ILE A 12 1.30 7.40 14.57
N TYR A 13 0.63 8.42 14.02
CA TYR A 13 0.35 8.51 12.59
C TYR A 13 1.62 8.49 11.73
N TYR A 14 2.66 9.25 12.11
CA TYR A 14 3.94 9.23 11.41
C TYR A 14 4.65 7.88 11.53
N ASN A 15 4.71 7.32 12.74
CA ASN A 15 5.33 6.01 12.97
C ASN A 15 4.70 4.93 12.09
N ARG A 16 3.36 4.93 11.97
CA ARG A 16 2.63 4.03 11.07
C ARG A 16 3.05 4.20 9.61
N LYS A 17 3.03 5.43 9.10
CA LYS A 17 3.40 5.70 7.69
C LYS A 17 4.84 5.30 7.39
N ILE A 18 5.75 5.56 8.34
CA ILE A 18 7.15 5.12 8.25
C ILE A 18 7.21 3.59 8.24
N LEU A 19 6.55 2.90 9.17
CA LEU A 19 6.56 1.44 9.22
C LEU A 19 6.00 0.81 7.94
N HIS A 20 4.90 1.36 7.39
CA HIS A 20 4.34 0.88 6.13
C HIS A 20 5.34 1.00 4.98
N MET A 21 6.04 2.14 4.86
CA MET A 21 7.06 2.33 3.82
C MET A 21 8.29 1.44 4.01
N PHE A 22 8.73 1.19 5.24
CA PHE A 22 9.89 0.34 5.49
C PHE A 22 9.54 -1.16 5.35
N CYS A 23 8.51 -1.62 6.06
CA CYS A 23 8.13 -3.03 6.08
C CYS A 23 7.35 -3.45 4.83
N GLY A 24 6.36 -2.67 4.39
CA GLY A 24 5.60 -2.99 3.18
C GLY A 24 6.29 -2.50 1.91
N GLY A 25 6.96 -1.35 1.96
CA GLY A 25 7.60 -0.73 0.80
C GLY A 25 8.98 -1.31 0.49
N LEU A 26 9.98 -1.08 1.36
CA LEU A 26 11.36 -1.49 1.11
C LEU A 26 11.50 -3.02 1.06
N ILE A 27 10.98 -3.72 2.08
CA ILE A 27 11.03 -5.20 2.08
C ILE A 27 10.16 -5.76 0.95
N GLY A 28 8.98 -5.17 0.69
CA GLY A 28 8.12 -5.58 -0.42
C GLY A 28 8.77 -5.45 -1.80
N MET A 29 9.58 -4.42 -2.02
CA MET A 29 10.39 -4.27 -3.24
C MET A 29 11.38 -5.41 -3.46
N MET A 30 11.84 -6.04 -2.38
CA MET A 30 12.76 -7.19 -2.43
C MET A 30 12.01 -8.52 -2.59
N ALA A 31 10.68 -8.54 -2.54
CA ALA A 31 9.91 -9.79 -2.61
C ALA A 31 10.19 -10.60 -3.90
N PRO A 32 10.33 -10.00 -5.10
CA PRO A 32 10.67 -10.76 -6.32
C PRO A 32 12.00 -11.50 -6.27
N SER A 33 12.95 -11.07 -5.43
CA SER A 33 14.28 -11.68 -5.32
C SER A 33 14.46 -12.56 -4.08
N ILE A 34 13.62 -12.38 -3.06
CA ILE A 34 13.69 -13.12 -1.79
C ILE A 34 12.69 -14.28 -1.76
N LEU A 35 11.46 -14.06 -2.23
CA LEU A 35 10.40 -15.06 -2.14
C LEU A 35 10.52 -16.03 -3.31
N SER A 36 10.60 -17.32 -3.02
CA SER A 36 10.63 -18.36 -4.05
C SER A 36 9.25 -18.71 -4.59
N GLU A 37 8.19 -18.51 -3.80
CA GLU A 37 6.81 -18.85 -4.16
C GLU A 37 5.83 -17.76 -3.67
N PRO A 38 4.72 -17.53 -4.41
CA PRO A 38 3.68 -16.56 -4.04
C PRO A 38 3.12 -16.75 -2.63
N ILE A 39 2.97 -18.00 -2.19
CA ILE A 39 2.31 -18.35 -0.93
C ILE A 39 3.02 -17.77 0.30
N TYR A 40 4.33 -17.53 0.22
CA TYR A 40 5.08 -16.93 1.33
C TYR A 40 4.64 -15.49 1.60
N ALA A 41 4.22 -14.73 0.58
CA ALA A 41 3.66 -13.39 0.78
C ALA A 41 2.37 -13.46 1.62
N LEU A 42 1.52 -14.45 1.37
CA LEU A 42 0.29 -14.67 2.14
C LEU A 42 0.60 -15.01 3.60
N TYR A 43 1.53 -15.93 3.84
CA TYR A 43 1.93 -16.33 5.20
C TYR A 43 2.49 -15.14 6.00
N ILE A 44 3.37 -14.35 5.39
CA ILE A 44 3.94 -13.16 6.03
C ILE A 44 2.84 -12.13 6.33
N GLY A 45 2.00 -11.80 5.34
CA GLY A 45 0.92 -10.83 5.55
C GLY A 45 -0.09 -11.28 6.61
N PHE A 46 -0.47 -12.56 6.63
CA PHE A 46 -1.40 -13.09 7.63
C PHE A 46 -0.77 -13.15 9.02
N LEU A 47 0.51 -13.50 9.14
CA LEU A 47 1.22 -13.44 10.41
C LEU A 47 1.18 -12.01 10.98
N PHE A 48 1.51 -10.99 10.19
CA PHE A 48 1.44 -9.60 10.63
C PHE A 48 0.01 -9.10 10.86
N THR A 49 -0.96 -9.61 10.10
CA THR A 49 -2.38 -9.36 10.36
C THR A 49 -2.78 -9.86 11.74
N ILE A 50 -2.36 -11.07 12.12
CA ILE A 50 -2.64 -11.63 13.46
C ILE A 50 -1.94 -10.79 14.54
N ILE A 51 -0.66 -10.43 14.33
CA ILE A 51 0.14 -9.63 15.26
C ILE A 51 -0.50 -8.26 15.52
N THR A 52 -1.12 -7.64 14.51
CA THR A 52 -1.80 -6.34 14.66
C THR A 52 -3.25 -6.47 15.11
N TYR A 53 -3.94 -7.54 14.71
CA TYR A 53 -5.36 -7.76 15.04
C TYR A 53 -5.57 -8.11 16.52
N ILE A 54 -4.74 -8.96 17.11
CA ILE A 54 -4.88 -9.38 18.52
C ILE A 54 -4.80 -8.16 19.47
N PRO A 55 -3.76 -7.30 19.42
CA PRO A 55 -3.69 -6.06 20.19
C PRO A 55 -4.91 -5.16 20.01
N TYR A 56 -5.37 -4.99 18.77
CA TYR A 56 -6.53 -4.16 18.46
C TYR A 56 -7.81 -4.71 19.11
N TYR A 57 -8.06 -6.01 18.96
CA TYR A 57 -9.28 -6.64 19.48
C TYR A 57 -9.29 -6.77 21.00
N THR A 58 -8.14 -6.96 21.63
CA THR A 58 -8.01 -7.09 23.10
C THR A 58 -7.93 -5.75 23.83
N GLY A 59 -7.85 -4.63 23.12
CA GLY A 59 -7.67 -3.29 23.69
C GLY A 59 -6.25 -3.00 24.18
N HIS A 60 -5.31 -3.92 23.99
CA HIS A 60 -3.89 -3.77 24.33
C HIS A 60 -3.10 -3.27 23.12
N LEU A 61 -3.43 -2.09 22.62
CA LEU A 61 -2.88 -1.54 21.38
C LEU A 61 -1.35 -1.52 21.37
N LEU A 62 -0.77 -1.69 20.17
CA LEU A 62 0.60 -1.28 19.90
C LEU A 62 0.65 0.25 19.83
N TYR A 63 0.72 0.92 20.99
CA TYR A 63 0.59 2.39 21.16
C TYR A 63 1.53 3.25 20.31
N TRP A 64 2.57 2.65 19.71
CA TRP A 64 3.50 3.35 18.85
C TRP A 64 3.03 3.42 17.38
N VAL A 65 2.04 2.62 16.97
CA VAL A 65 1.53 2.54 15.58
C VAL A 65 0.00 2.50 15.49
N GLN A 66 -0.69 1.92 16.47
CA GLN A 66 -2.14 1.70 16.43
C GLN A 66 -2.93 2.74 17.23
N THR A 67 -4.19 2.92 16.83
CA THR A 67 -5.19 3.76 17.50
C THR A 67 -6.52 3.02 17.60
N ASN A 68 -7.36 3.29 18.60
CA ASN A 68 -8.69 2.68 18.69
C ASN A 68 -9.64 3.13 17.57
N ASP A 69 -9.36 4.27 16.95
CA ASP A 69 -10.26 4.92 15.98
C ASP A 69 -10.40 4.15 14.65
N ASN A 70 -9.43 3.31 14.29
CA ASN A 70 -9.40 2.66 12.99
C ASN A 70 -8.55 1.37 12.99
N LYS A 71 -8.81 0.50 12.02
CA LYS A 71 -8.12 -0.80 11.82
C LYS A 71 -7.07 -0.75 10.72
N ASN A 72 -6.58 0.44 10.35
CA ASN A 72 -5.79 0.61 9.13
C ASN A 72 -4.51 -0.24 9.12
N ASP A 73 -3.87 -0.44 10.27
CA ASP A 73 -2.68 -1.30 10.38
C ASP A 73 -2.99 -2.77 10.08
N VAL A 74 -4.14 -3.24 10.55
CA VAL A 74 -4.61 -4.62 10.30
C VAL A 74 -4.95 -4.77 8.81
N ASN A 75 -5.72 -3.82 8.27
CA ASN A 75 -6.09 -3.81 6.86
C ASN A 75 -4.85 -3.73 5.95
N PHE A 76 -3.87 -2.92 6.31
CA PHE A 76 -2.60 -2.83 5.58
C PHE A 76 -1.89 -4.18 5.52
N CYS A 77 -1.66 -4.84 6.66
CA CYS A 77 -0.98 -6.14 6.70
C CYS A 77 -1.75 -7.22 5.93
N PHE A 78 -3.07 -7.22 6.06
CA PHE A 78 -3.93 -8.17 5.38
C PHE A 78 -3.89 -7.98 3.86
N MET A 79 -4.11 -6.74 3.40
CA MET A 79 -4.11 -6.42 1.97
C MET A 79 -2.72 -6.56 1.37
N ALA A 80 -1.65 -6.28 2.11
CA ALA A 80 -0.27 -6.49 1.65
C ALA A 80 -0.01 -7.95 1.27
N GLY A 81 -0.32 -8.91 2.17
CA GLY A 81 -0.12 -10.33 1.87
C GLY A 81 -1.08 -10.85 0.82
N LEU A 82 -2.36 -10.49 0.93
CA LEU A 82 -3.41 -11.00 0.05
C LEU A 82 -3.24 -10.51 -1.39
N SER A 83 -2.98 -9.22 -1.60
CA SER A 83 -2.86 -8.66 -2.96
C SER A 83 -1.65 -9.22 -3.70
N VAL A 84 -0.48 -9.27 -3.03
CA VAL A 84 0.74 -9.84 -3.63
C VAL A 84 0.53 -11.31 -3.96
N TYR A 85 -0.01 -12.11 -3.03
CA TYR A 85 -0.29 -13.52 -3.29
C TYR A 85 -1.24 -13.71 -4.47
N LEU A 86 -2.40 -13.04 -4.47
CA LEU A 86 -3.41 -13.24 -5.51
C LEU A 86 -2.88 -12.85 -6.90
N ILE A 87 -2.20 -11.72 -7.01
CA ILE A 87 -1.69 -11.28 -8.32
C ILE A 87 -0.57 -12.18 -8.78
N TRP A 88 0.37 -12.54 -7.90
CA TRP A 88 1.48 -13.40 -8.28
C TRP A 88 1.00 -14.80 -8.67
N GLU A 89 0.11 -15.40 -7.88
CA GLU A 89 -0.45 -16.72 -8.18
C GLU A 89 -1.22 -16.74 -9.50
N LEU A 90 -2.00 -15.68 -9.79
CA LEU A 90 -2.88 -15.64 -10.95
C LEU A 90 -2.20 -15.15 -12.23
N LEU A 91 -1.24 -14.22 -12.12
CA LEU A 91 -0.54 -13.64 -13.28
C LEU A 91 0.85 -14.25 -13.51
N GLY A 92 1.39 -14.99 -12.55
CA GLY A 92 2.72 -15.60 -12.64
C GLY A 92 3.89 -14.62 -12.57
N ASP A 93 3.62 -13.32 -12.39
CA ASP A 93 4.65 -12.27 -12.45
C ASP A 93 4.84 -11.57 -11.08
N PRO A 94 6.03 -11.68 -10.47
CA PRO A 94 6.30 -11.05 -9.17
C PRO A 94 6.36 -9.53 -9.22
N TYR A 95 6.75 -8.93 -10.34
CA TYR A 95 6.87 -7.48 -10.47
C TYR A 95 5.49 -6.82 -10.56
N LEU A 96 4.54 -7.41 -11.27
CA LEU A 96 3.14 -6.99 -11.24
C LEU A 96 2.53 -7.16 -9.85
N ALA A 97 2.86 -8.26 -9.17
CA ALA A 97 2.29 -8.58 -7.87
C ALA A 97 2.59 -7.56 -6.78
N ILE A 98 3.79 -6.97 -6.79
CA ILE A 98 4.18 -5.98 -5.78
C ILE A 98 3.64 -4.58 -6.06
N ILE A 99 3.14 -4.28 -7.27
CA ILE A 99 2.70 -2.92 -7.63
C ILE A 99 1.63 -2.37 -6.65
N PRO A 100 0.52 -3.08 -6.36
CA PRO A 100 -0.50 -2.56 -5.45
C PRO A 100 0.00 -2.39 -4.02
N LEU A 101 0.84 -3.33 -3.54
CA LEU A 101 1.50 -3.21 -2.25
C LEU A 101 2.34 -1.93 -2.19
N LEU A 102 3.12 -1.65 -3.22
CA LEU A 102 4.00 -0.48 -3.23
C LEU A 102 3.23 0.84 -3.37
N PHE A 103 2.11 0.87 -4.12
CA PHE A 103 1.22 2.03 -4.13
C PHE A 103 0.60 2.31 -2.76
N MET A 104 0.21 1.26 -2.04
CA MET A 104 -0.30 1.39 -0.68
C MET A 104 0.81 1.81 0.30
N ALA A 105 1.97 1.16 0.26
CA ALA A 105 3.06 1.42 1.19
C ALA A 105 3.70 2.80 0.99
N PHE A 106 4.15 3.11 -0.24
CA PHE A 106 4.82 4.38 -0.54
C PHE A 106 3.84 5.48 -0.94
N GLY A 107 2.87 5.19 -1.79
CA GLY A 107 1.93 6.19 -2.28
C GLY A 107 1.11 6.80 -1.13
N ASP A 108 0.37 5.98 -0.40
CA ASP A 108 -0.38 6.44 0.79
C ASP A 108 0.55 6.87 1.95
N GLY A 109 1.73 6.25 2.08
CA GLY A 109 2.80 6.68 2.99
C GLY A 109 3.17 8.17 2.83
N VAL A 110 3.62 8.53 1.62
CA VAL A 110 4.04 9.89 1.26
C VAL A 110 2.86 10.86 1.28
N THR A 111 1.69 10.43 0.81
CA THR A 111 0.44 11.20 0.88
C THR A 111 0.13 11.63 2.31
N GLY A 112 0.19 10.69 3.25
CA GLY A 112 -0.09 10.93 4.65
C GLY A 112 0.90 11.90 5.28
N ILE A 113 2.20 11.70 5.02
CA ILE A 113 3.27 12.58 5.50
C ILE A 113 3.11 14.00 4.95
N ALA A 114 2.94 14.16 3.63
CA ALA A 114 2.83 15.46 3.00
C ALA A 114 1.63 16.27 3.52
N ARG A 115 0.48 15.62 3.70
CA ARG A 115 -0.72 16.25 4.28
C ARG A 115 -0.51 16.63 5.74
N ASN A 116 0.07 15.73 6.54
CA ASN A 116 0.28 16.01 7.95
C ASN A 116 1.33 17.12 8.16
N LEU A 117 2.40 17.17 7.35
CA LEU A 117 3.37 18.26 7.37
C LEU A 117 2.72 19.62 7.08
N LYS A 118 1.75 19.67 6.15
CA LYS A 118 1.06 20.91 5.79
C LYS A 118 -0.03 21.34 6.79
N PHE A 119 -0.81 20.39 7.32
CA PHE A 119 -2.01 20.71 8.10
C PHE A 119 -1.89 20.39 9.59
N GLY A 120 -0.96 19.52 10.00
CA GLY A 120 -0.76 19.12 11.40
C GLY A 120 -1.80 18.13 11.94
N TYR A 121 -2.67 17.60 11.08
CA TYR A 121 -3.67 16.58 11.42
C TYR A 121 -4.03 15.74 10.18
N ARG A 122 -4.76 14.64 10.40
CA ARG A 122 -5.22 13.75 9.33
C ARG A 122 -6.31 14.43 8.49
N THR A 123 -6.07 14.56 7.19
CA THR A 123 -7.01 15.15 6.22
C THR A 123 -6.97 14.35 4.91
N LYS A 124 -7.98 14.54 4.06
CA LYS A 124 -8.06 14.00 2.68
C LYS A 124 -7.92 15.11 1.64
N ASN A 125 -7.10 16.13 1.94
CA ASN A 125 -6.86 17.25 1.04
C ASN A 125 -6.20 16.77 -0.28
N PRO A 126 -6.63 17.25 -1.47
CA PRO A 126 -6.10 16.81 -2.76
C PRO A 126 -4.59 16.95 -2.95
N ILE A 127 -3.91 17.80 -2.17
CA ILE A 127 -2.45 17.91 -2.23
C ILE A 127 -1.76 16.56 -2.01
N GLY A 128 -2.33 15.67 -1.18
CA GLY A 128 -1.77 14.34 -0.98
C GLY A 128 -1.80 13.49 -2.24
N ASN A 129 -2.88 13.55 -3.03
CA ASN A 129 -3.01 12.80 -4.29
C ASN A 129 -1.96 13.26 -5.31
N VAL A 130 -1.60 14.55 -5.31
CA VAL A 130 -0.49 15.05 -6.14
C VAL A 130 0.82 14.36 -5.77
N PHE A 131 1.14 14.27 -4.48
CA PHE A 131 2.34 13.57 -4.02
C PHE A 131 2.27 12.06 -4.27
N MET A 132 1.10 11.44 -4.11
CA MET A 132 0.89 10.04 -4.49
C MET A 132 1.19 9.80 -5.97
N ALA A 133 0.66 10.64 -6.86
CA ALA A 133 0.88 10.51 -8.29
C ALA A 133 2.37 10.62 -8.65
N ILE A 134 3.10 11.57 -8.04
CA ILE A 134 4.54 11.76 -8.25
C ILE A 134 5.34 10.49 -7.92
N VAL A 135 4.91 9.72 -6.91
CA VAL A 135 5.59 8.49 -6.49
C VAL A 135 5.09 7.28 -7.28
N CYS A 136 3.78 7.10 -7.38
CA CYS A 136 3.16 5.90 -7.94
C CYS A 136 3.29 5.83 -9.47
N ILE A 137 3.23 6.95 -10.20
CA ILE A 137 3.30 6.91 -11.68
C ILE A 137 4.65 6.40 -12.18
N PRO A 138 5.80 6.98 -11.76
CA PRO A 138 7.11 6.47 -12.19
C PRO A 138 7.35 5.04 -11.72
N MET A 139 6.93 4.72 -10.48
CA MET A 139 7.08 3.40 -9.90
C MET A 139 6.26 2.34 -10.66
N GLY A 140 5.00 2.65 -10.99
CA GLY A 140 4.13 1.78 -11.77
C GLY A 140 4.65 1.56 -13.18
N TYR A 141 5.15 2.63 -13.83
CA TYR A 141 5.78 2.52 -15.15
C TYR A 141 7.01 1.60 -15.11
N TYR A 142 7.89 1.80 -14.13
CA TYR A 142 9.12 1.02 -14.00
C TYR A 142 8.82 -0.46 -13.71
N LEU A 143 8.01 -0.75 -12.69
CA LEU A 143 7.67 -2.12 -12.31
C LEU A 143 6.86 -2.85 -13.38
N GLY A 144 5.90 -2.17 -14.01
CA GLY A 144 5.18 -2.74 -15.16
C GLY A 144 6.10 -2.95 -16.36
N GLY A 145 7.19 -2.19 -16.50
CA GLY A 145 8.20 -2.45 -17.53
C GLY A 145 9.11 -3.65 -17.23
N LEU A 146 9.20 -4.09 -15.97
CA LEU A 146 9.96 -5.27 -15.56
C LEU A 146 9.17 -6.57 -15.65
N SER A 147 7.85 -6.50 -15.85
CA SER A 147 7.00 -7.69 -15.97
C SER A 147 7.14 -8.37 -17.34
N ASP A 148 6.72 -9.63 -17.42
CA ASP A 148 6.59 -10.38 -18.66
C ASP A 148 5.14 -10.88 -18.86
N PRO A 149 4.39 -10.36 -19.86
CA PRO A 149 4.80 -9.32 -20.81
C PRO A 149 4.98 -7.95 -20.13
N ALA A 150 5.71 -7.04 -20.78
CA ALA A 150 5.90 -5.69 -20.26
C ALA A 150 4.59 -4.89 -20.32
N LEU A 151 4.09 -4.46 -19.16
CA LEU A 151 2.84 -3.70 -18.98
C LEU A 151 3.07 -2.31 -18.34
N PRO A 152 4.03 -1.47 -18.80
CA PRO A 152 4.35 -0.20 -18.14
C PRO A 152 3.18 0.79 -18.14
N ILE A 153 2.41 0.84 -19.23
CA ILE A 153 1.24 1.72 -19.34
C ILE A 153 0.12 1.29 -18.39
N TRP A 154 -0.10 -0.02 -18.21
CA TRP A 154 -1.06 -0.51 -17.22
C TRP A 154 -0.62 -0.22 -15.79
N GLY A 155 0.68 -0.27 -15.51
CA GLY A 155 1.23 0.20 -14.24
C GLY A 155 0.93 1.69 -13.99
N VAL A 156 1.02 2.54 -15.01
CA VAL A 156 0.64 3.97 -14.93
C VAL A 156 -0.87 4.15 -14.72
N ILE A 157 -1.71 3.42 -15.47
CA ILE A 157 -3.17 3.49 -15.31
C ILE A 157 -3.54 3.06 -13.88
N ALA A 158 -2.95 1.97 -13.39
CA ALA A 158 -3.17 1.50 -12.02
C ALA A 158 -2.76 2.56 -10.99
N ALA A 159 -1.63 3.25 -11.19
CA ALA A 159 -1.19 4.34 -10.33
C ALA A 159 -2.18 5.52 -10.30
N ILE A 160 -2.71 5.92 -11.46
CA ILE A 160 -3.69 7.00 -11.60
C ILE A 160 -4.99 6.61 -10.88
N VAL A 161 -5.50 5.41 -11.14
CA VAL A 161 -6.73 4.91 -10.51
C VAL A 161 -6.56 4.83 -8.99
N ALA A 162 -5.47 4.22 -8.50
CA ALA A 162 -5.12 4.15 -7.08
C ALA A 162 -5.08 5.54 -6.42
N THR A 163 -4.45 6.50 -7.10
CA THR A 163 -4.36 7.90 -6.65
C THR A 163 -5.73 8.57 -6.56
N ILE A 164 -6.62 8.31 -7.51
CA ILE A 164 -7.98 8.87 -7.48
C ILE A 164 -8.78 8.25 -6.34
N VAL A 165 -8.67 6.95 -6.09
CA VAL A 165 -9.48 6.27 -5.08
C VAL A 165 -9.00 6.46 -3.64
N GLU A 166 -7.72 6.76 -3.41
CA GLU A 166 -7.15 6.98 -2.06
C GLU A 166 -7.95 7.98 -1.22
N ARG A 167 -8.58 8.97 -1.88
CA ARG A 167 -9.34 10.02 -1.19
C ARG A 167 -10.63 9.53 -0.53
N TYR A 168 -11.11 8.34 -0.88
CA TYR A 168 -12.39 7.81 -0.41
C TYR A 168 -12.19 6.82 0.73
N GLU A 169 -13.15 6.78 1.65
CA GLU A 169 -13.22 5.82 2.76
C GLU A 169 -14.70 5.51 2.98
N TYR A 170 -15.05 4.22 3.05
CA TYR A 170 -16.43 3.76 3.15
C TYR A 170 -16.57 2.85 4.38
N GLY A 171 -16.80 3.46 5.54
CA GLY A 171 -16.98 2.73 6.80
C GLY A 171 -15.76 1.85 7.14
N PRO A 172 -15.88 0.51 7.15
CA PRO A 172 -14.76 -0.39 7.43
C PRO A 172 -13.75 -0.52 6.29
N ILE A 173 -14.09 -0.06 5.08
CA ILE A 173 -13.22 -0.10 3.90
C ILE A 173 -12.41 1.19 3.87
N ASP A 174 -11.12 1.08 4.15
CA ASP A 174 -10.18 2.19 4.15
C ASP A 174 -9.45 2.33 2.79
N ASP A 175 -8.56 3.32 2.75
CA ASP A 175 -7.69 3.61 1.62
C ASP A 175 -6.77 2.44 1.26
N ASN A 176 -6.26 1.67 2.23
CA ASN A 176 -5.42 0.49 1.97
C ASN A 176 -6.16 -0.53 1.10
N VAL A 177 -7.41 -0.84 1.45
CA VAL A 177 -8.25 -1.77 0.69
C VAL A 177 -8.57 -1.20 -0.70
N LEU A 178 -8.98 0.06 -0.79
CA LEU A 178 -9.36 0.66 -2.07
C LEU A 178 -8.18 0.78 -3.05
N ILE A 179 -7.02 1.22 -2.58
CA ILE A 179 -5.80 1.33 -3.39
C ILE A 179 -5.42 -0.04 -3.94
N THR A 180 -5.33 -1.05 -3.06
CA THR A 180 -4.89 -2.38 -3.47
C THR A 180 -5.89 -3.04 -4.41
N VAL A 181 -7.19 -3.03 -4.10
CA VAL A 181 -8.22 -3.64 -4.95
C VAL A 181 -8.31 -2.95 -6.31
N SER A 182 -8.32 -1.62 -6.34
CA SER A 182 -8.44 -0.89 -7.62
C SER A 182 -7.22 -1.09 -8.52
N ALA A 183 -6.00 -1.04 -7.96
CA ALA A 183 -4.79 -1.32 -8.72
C ALA A 183 -4.76 -2.77 -9.21
N THR A 184 -5.14 -3.73 -8.36
CA THR A 184 -5.26 -5.14 -8.71
C THR A 184 -6.18 -5.33 -9.91
N ILE A 185 -7.39 -4.77 -9.89
CA ILE A 185 -8.36 -4.87 -10.99
C ILE A 185 -7.78 -4.34 -12.31
N VAL A 186 -7.11 -3.18 -12.25
CA VAL A 186 -6.50 -2.58 -13.47
C VAL A 186 -5.41 -3.49 -14.04
N LEU A 187 -4.57 -4.07 -13.19
CA LEU A 187 -3.48 -4.95 -13.64
C LEU A 187 -4.02 -6.27 -14.22
N PHE A 188 -5.09 -6.83 -13.64
CA PHE A 188 -5.77 -7.99 -14.23
C PHE A 188 -6.30 -7.69 -15.64
N ILE A 189 -7.01 -6.57 -15.80
CA ILE A 189 -7.47 -6.13 -17.13
C ILE A 189 -6.28 -5.95 -18.07
N GLY A 190 -5.17 -5.38 -17.58
CA GLY A 190 -3.99 -5.17 -18.38
C GLY A 190 -3.28 -6.44 -18.84
N ASN A 191 -3.26 -7.47 -17.98
CA ASN A 191 -2.76 -8.77 -18.34
C ASN A 191 -3.62 -9.45 -19.42
N ASP A 192 -4.95 -9.35 -19.29
CA ASP A 192 -5.88 -9.97 -20.24
C ASP A 192 -5.88 -9.27 -21.61
N VAL A 193 -5.74 -7.94 -21.63
CA VAL A 193 -5.68 -7.15 -22.87
C VAL A 193 -4.29 -7.19 -23.51
N GLY A 194 -3.23 -7.31 -22.70
CA GLY A 194 -1.84 -7.24 -23.15
C GLY A 194 -1.29 -5.81 -23.28
N PRO A 195 -0.05 -5.67 -23.79
CA PRO A 195 0.62 -4.38 -23.91
C PRO A 195 -0.17 -3.39 -24.79
N LEU A 196 -0.32 -2.15 -24.32
CA LEU A 196 -1.01 -1.08 -25.07
C LEU A 196 -0.12 -0.38 -26.10
N THR A 197 1.15 -0.77 -26.19
CA THR A 197 2.09 -0.34 -27.22
C THR A 197 2.51 -1.58 -28.00
N GLY A 198 2.16 -1.62 -29.30
CA GLY A 198 2.57 -2.68 -30.23
C GLY A 198 4.02 -2.57 -30.68
#